data_AF-A0A6B2VJ16-F1
#
_entry.id   AF-A0A6B2VJ16-F1
#
_cell.length_a   1.000
_cell.length_b   1.000
_cell.length_c   1.000
_cell.angle_alpha   90.00
_cell.angle_beta   90.00
_cell.angle_gamma   90.00
#
_symmetry.space_group_name_H-M   'P 1'
#
loop_
_entity.id
_entity.type
_entity.pdbx_description
1 polymer ?
#
loop_
_entity_poly.entity_id
_entity_poly.type
_entity_poly.pdbx_seq_one_letter_code
_entity_poly.pdbx_strand_id
1 'polypeptide(L)'
;ASGGPSRVLRHSSSALLHGMGGNVDHPYYLVNGRLPQAASVFKAKPGDRVRLRIINAGADTAFRVALGGHRMTVTHTDGYPVEHHETDALLIAMAERYDVIVTVKDGTFPLVALAEGKGNRARALAVLRTDSSKGLPSPSVHPAELDGALVPARRLAPAESVAFSDRRPDREIRIRATGNMKEYNWQFDHQSYSTDHRHPVRQGERVRLTLINGTDMWHPIHLHGHTFALTGIDDVGTRKDTAIVLPHRKLVFDFDADNPGLWMLHCHNQYHSESGMMTVLGYRK
;
A
#
# COMPACT_ATOMS: atom_id res chain seq x y z
N ALA A 1 27.31 -6.72 26.20
CA ALA A 1 26.78 -6.68 24.83
C ALA A 1 26.59 -5.22 24.44
N SER A 2 27.35 -4.68 23.48
CA SER A 2 27.13 -3.34 22.96
C SER A 2 25.86 -3.34 22.12
N GLY A 3 24.72 -3.16 22.78
CA GLY A 3 23.43 -3.08 22.12
C GLY A 3 23.45 -1.94 21.11
N GLY A 4 23.25 -2.27 19.84
CA GLY A 4 23.07 -1.27 18.80
C GLY A 4 21.92 -0.32 19.16
N PRO A 5 21.85 0.87 18.54
CA PRO A 5 20.79 1.83 18.84
C PRO A 5 19.42 1.20 18.59
N SER A 6 18.48 1.44 19.52
CA SER A 6 17.08 1.02 19.36
C SER A 6 16.55 1.56 18.03
N ARG A 7 15.96 0.68 17.23
CA ARG A 7 15.31 1.04 15.96
C ARG A 7 13.80 1.11 16.06
N VAL A 8 13.27 1.13 17.29
CA VAL A 8 11.85 1.40 17.53
C VAL A 8 11.60 2.86 17.20
N LEU A 9 10.65 3.10 16.30
CA LEU A 9 10.26 4.45 15.93
C LEU A 9 9.62 5.14 17.14
N ARG A 10 10.23 6.25 17.56
CA ARG A 10 9.71 7.12 18.63
C ARG A 10 9.29 8.43 17.97
N HIS A 11 8.09 8.91 18.30
CA HIS A 11 7.49 10.14 17.76
C HIS A 11 7.09 10.04 16.28
N SER A 12 6.03 9.28 16.00
CA SER A 12 5.42 9.16 14.68
C SER A 12 3.94 9.52 14.74
N SER A 13 3.47 10.26 13.73
CA SER A 13 2.05 10.59 13.58
C SER A 13 1.73 10.87 12.12
N SER A 14 0.64 10.29 11.65
CA SER A 14 0.09 10.48 10.31
C SER A 14 -1.40 10.74 10.40
N ALA A 15 -1.83 11.87 9.84
CA ALA A 15 -3.24 12.17 9.68
C ALA A 15 -3.91 11.22 8.68
N LEU A 16 -3.18 10.78 7.63
CA LEU A 16 -3.69 9.86 6.60
C LEU A 16 -3.88 8.44 7.11
N LEU A 17 -3.02 7.99 8.03
CA LEU A 17 -3.04 6.64 8.59
C LEU A 17 -3.74 6.59 9.97
N HIS A 18 -4.23 7.73 10.45
CA HIS A 18 -4.97 7.89 11.71
C HIS A 18 -4.20 7.36 12.94
N GLY A 19 -2.87 7.52 12.95
CA GLY A 19 -2.02 6.94 13.99
C GLY A 19 -0.54 7.04 13.65
N MET A 20 0.26 6.12 14.18
CA MET A 20 1.70 6.06 13.85
C MET A 20 1.91 5.57 12.41
N GLY A 21 2.93 6.11 11.75
CA GLY A 21 3.29 5.77 10.38
C GLY A 21 4.03 4.44 10.19
N GLY A 22 4.45 3.80 11.29
CA GLY A 22 5.12 2.49 11.28
C GLY A 22 5.81 2.18 12.61
N ASN A 23 6.49 1.04 12.66
CA ASN A 23 7.15 0.55 13.87
C ASN A 23 8.63 0.92 13.94
N VAL A 24 9.28 1.06 12.78
CA VAL A 24 10.74 1.06 12.69
C VAL A 24 11.28 2.38 12.18
N ASP A 25 12.29 2.90 12.88
CA ASP A 25 13.09 4.05 12.47
C ASP A 25 14.20 3.58 11.51
N HIS A 26 13.83 3.44 10.22
CA HIS A 26 14.79 3.06 9.20
C HIS A 26 15.76 4.21 8.93
N PRO A 27 17.08 3.95 8.93
CA PRO A 27 18.08 4.98 8.67
C PRO A 27 18.06 5.48 7.22
N TYR A 28 17.54 4.66 6.30
CA TYR A 28 17.55 4.92 4.87
C TYR A 28 16.24 4.47 4.21
N TYR A 29 15.85 5.22 3.18
CA TYR A 29 14.73 4.91 2.30
C TYR A 29 15.25 5.01 0.87
N LEU A 30 14.86 4.05 0.02
CA LEU A 30 15.53 3.82 -1.26
C LEU A 30 14.54 3.83 -2.41
N VAL A 31 14.95 4.40 -3.55
CA VAL A 31 14.32 4.13 -4.85
C VAL A 31 15.32 3.31 -5.67
N ASN A 32 14.93 2.11 -6.11
CA ASN A 32 15.76 1.19 -6.88
C ASN A 32 17.15 0.95 -6.24
N GLY A 33 17.18 0.77 -4.92
CA GLY A 33 18.40 0.52 -4.16
C GLY A 33 19.33 1.74 -3.98
N ARG A 34 18.90 2.94 -4.35
CA ARG A 34 19.71 4.16 -4.27
C ARG A 34 19.22 5.13 -3.19
N LEU A 35 20.17 5.73 -2.49
CA LEU A 35 19.95 6.82 -1.53
C LEU A 35 19.64 8.14 -2.26
N PRO A 36 18.96 9.10 -1.60
CA PRO A 36 18.72 10.42 -2.18
C PRO A 36 19.96 11.17 -2.67
N GLN A 37 21.12 10.97 -2.01
CA GLN A 37 22.39 11.58 -2.40
C GLN A 37 22.97 11.00 -3.70
N ALA A 38 22.52 9.81 -4.09
CA ALA A 38 22.93 9.10 -5.30
C ALA A 38 21.70 8.68 -6.12
N ALA A 39 20.71 9.58 -6.19
CA ALA A 39 19.39 9.32 -6.76
C ALA A 39 19.46 8.74 -8.17
N SER A 40 18.58 7.77 -8.45
CA SER A 40 18.39 7.25 -9.81
C SER A 40 17.87 8.35 -10.73
N VAL A 41 18.44 8.48 -11.94
CA VAL A 41 18.02 9.48 -12.93
C VAL A 41 17.42 8.79 -14.14
N PHE A 42 16.14 9.06 -14.40
CA PHE A 42 15.41 8.64 -15.59
C PHE A 42 15.46 9.77 -16.63
N LYS A 43 15.82 9.42 -17.87
CA LYS A 43 15.86 10.38 -18.98
C LYS A 43 14.62 10.20 -19.86
N ALA A 44 14.05 11.32 -20.28
CA ALA A 44 12.95 11.39 -21.24
C ALA A 44 13.13 12.63 -22.13
N LYS A 45 12.24 12.82 -23.10
CA LYS A 45 12.11 14.07 -23.86
C LYS A 45 10.86 14.83 -23.43
N PRO A 46 10.84 16.17 -23.56
CA PRO A 46 9.60 16.92 -23.34
C PRO A 46 8.50 16.41 -24.27
N GLY A 47 7.30 16.20 -23.73
CA GLY A 47 6.14 15.65 -24.44
C GLY A 47 6.04 14.12 -24.42
N ASP A 48 7.07 13.40 -23.98
CA ASP A 48 6.98 11.94 -23.82
C ASP A 48 5.86 11.59 -22.83
N ARG A 49 5.13 10.51 -23.11
CA ARG A 49 4.21 9.89 -22.13
C ARG A 49 4.91 8.73 -21.45
N VAL A 50 5.17 8.88 -20.16
CA VAL A 50 5.87 7.88 -19.36
C VAL A 50 4.89 7.23 -18.39
N ARG A 51 4.84 5.88 -18.39
CA ARG A 51 4.15 5.09 -17.37
C ARG A 51 5.13 4.71 -16.28
N LEU A 52 4.96 5.29 -15.09
CA LEU A 52 5.71 4.92 -13.89
C LEU A 52 4.98 3.76 -13.21
N ARG A 53 5.69 2.65 -12.97
CA ARG A 53 5.22 1.51 -12.18
C ARG A 53 5.84 1.59 -10.80
N ILE A 54 5.06 1.96 -9.80
CA ILE A 54 5.53 2.24 -8.44
C ILE A 54 5.14 1.05 -7.57
N ILE A 55 6.13 0.45 -6.92
CA ILE A 55 5.99 -0.77 -6.13
C ILE A 55 6.56 -0.49 -4.74
N ASN A 56 5.74 -0.65 -3.70
CA ASN A 56 6.24 -0.57 -2.34
C ASN A 56 6.67 -1.96 -1.86
N ALA A 57 7.98 -2.22 -1.97
CA ALA A 57 8.62 -3.43 -1.48
C ALA A 57 9.13 -3.31 -0.03
N GLY A 58 8.66 -2.30 0.71
CA GLY A 58 9.05 -2.07 2.10
C GLY A 58 8.41 -3.06 3.07
N ALA A 59 9.04 -3.24 4.24
CA ALA A 59 8.57 -4.14 5.30
C ALA A 59 7.59 -3.48 6.28
N ASP A 60 7.58 -2.15 6.39
CA ASP A 60 6.86 -1.43 7.47
C ASP A 60 6.26 -0.07 7.05
N THR A 61 6.79 0.54 5.99
CA THR A 61 6.56 1.96 5.71
C THR A 61 5.61 2.16 4.53
N ALA A 62 4.52 2.88 4.74
CA ALA A 62 3.76 3.50 3.65
C ALA A 62 4.46 4.78 3.18
N PHE A 63 4.34 5.07 1.88
CA PHE A 63 4.93 6.28 1.30
C PHE A 63 3.87 7.18 0.69
N ARG A 64 4.03 8.49 0.88
CA ARG A 64 3.48 9.47 -0.06
C ARG A 64 4.42 9.63 -1.24
N VAL A 65 3.92 9.40 -2.46
CA VAL A 65 4.75 9.47 -3.67
C VAL A 65 4.22 10.56 -4.61
N ALA A 66 5.09 11.48 -5.03
CA ALA A 66 4.75 12.52 -5.99
C ALA A 66 5.91 12.83 -6.93
N LEU A 67 5.58 13.24 -8.16
CA LEU A 67 6.53 13.77 -9.14
C LEU A 67 6.40 15.29 -9.19
N GLY A 68 7.43 16.01 -8.75
CA GLY A 68 7.41 17.47 -8.70
C GLY A 68 7.09 18.09 -10.06
N GLY A 69 6.23 19.11 -10.05
CA GLY A 69 5.77 19.81 -11.24
C GLY A 69 4.80 19.03 -12.11
N HIS A 70 4.30 17.87 -11.70
CA HIS A 70 3.41 17.02 -12.48
C HIS A 70 2.23 16.53 -11.65
N ARG A 71 1.01 16.64 -12.22
CA ARG A 71 -0.09 15.77 -11.82
C ARG A 71 0.10 14.40 -12.45
N MET A 72 -0.29 13.37 -11.73
CA MET A 72 -0.16 11.97 -12.15
C MET A 72 -1.54 11.41 -12.50
N THR A 73 -1.67 10.73 -13.64
CA THR A 73 -2.89 10.00 -13.98
C THR A 73 -2.74 8.55 -13.54
N VAL A 74 -3.43 8.13 -12.48
CA VAL A 74 -3.54 6.73 -12.06
C VAL A 74 -4.25 5.95 -13.14
N THR A 75 -3.62 4.85 -13.57
CA THR A 75 -4.16 3.95 -14.60
C THR A 75 -4.36 2.54 -14.10
N HIS A 76 -3.57 2.10 -13.10
CA HIS A 76 -3.70 0.78 -12.50
C HIS A 76 -3.43 0.82 -11.00
N THR A 77 -4.04 -0.10 -10.28
CA THR A 77 -3.66 -0.46 -8.90
C THR A 77 -3.52 -1.98 -8.80
N ASP A 78 -2.47 -2.44 -8.12
CA ASP A 78 -2.13 -3.85 -7.91
C ASP A 78 -2.09 -4.71 -9.19
N GLY A 79 -1.85 -4.10 -10.35
CA GLY A 79 -1.81 -4.76 -11.65
C GLY A 79 -3.13 -4.71 -12.44
N TYR A 80 -4.20 -4.15 -11.88
CA TYR A 80 -5.51 -4.06 -12.51
C TYR A 80 -5.80 -2.64 -13.02
N PRO A 81 -6.28 -2.49 -14.26
CA PRO A 81 -6.66 -1.20 -14.81
C PRO A 81 -7.83 -0.59 -14.05
N VAL A 82 -7.77 0.73 -13.89
CA VAL A 82 -8.84 1.56 -13.34
C VAL A 82 -9.26 2.60 -14.38
N GLU A 83 -10.44 3.16 -14.21
CA GLU A 83 -10.78 4.41 -14.88
C GLU A 83 -9.75 5.47 -14.51
N HIS A 84 -9.21 6.14 -15.53
CA HIS A 84 -8.11 7.07 -15.35
C HIS A 84 -8.50 8.19 -14.39
N HIS A 85 -7.72 8.37 -13.33
CA HIS A 85 -7.98 9.38 -12.32
C HIS A 85 -6.73 10.19 -12.04
N GLU A 86 -6.84 11.52 -12.03
CA GLU A 86 -5.70 12.40 -11.72
C GLU A 86 -5.50 12.56 -10.21
N THR A 87 -4.24 12.65 -9.79
CA THR A 87 -3.83 12.86 -8.39
C THR A 87 -2.53 13.65 -8.34
N ASP A 88 -2.27 14.34 -7.24
CA ASP A 88 -0.99 15.03 -7.03
C ASP A 88 0.01 14.09 -6.33
N ALA A 89 -0.48 13.29 -5.39
CA ALA A 89 0.29 12.25 -4.70
C ALA A 89 -0.46 10.91 -4.61
N LEU A 90 0.30 9.85 -4.39
CA LEU A 90 -0.18 8.52 -4.02
C LEU A 90 0.11 8.25 -2.55
N LEU A 91 -0.74 7.49 -1.86
CA LEU A 91 -0.39 6.82 -0.61
C LEU A 91 -0.28 5.34 -0.94
N ILE A 92 0.92 4.78 -0.83
CA ILE A 92 1.20 3.39 -1.20
C ILE A 92 1.67 2.62 0.03
N ALA A 93 0.88 1.65 0.48
CA ALA A 93 1.27 0.74 1.55
C ALA A 93 2.16 -0.40 1.05
N MET A 94 2.75 -1.15 1.98
CA MET A 94 3.57 -2.32 1.67
C MET A 94 2.77 -3.30 0.81
N ALA A 95 3.43 -3.87 -0.20
CA ALA A 95 2.88 -4.74 -1.24
C ALA A 95 1.88 -4.11 -2.23
N GLU A 96 1.45 -2.87 -2.04
CA GLU A 96 0.65 -2.20 -3.07
C GLU A 96 1.51 -1.79 -4.27
N ARG A 97 0.84 -1.71 -5.42
CA ARG A 97 1.40 -1.18 -6.68
C ARG A 97 0.46 -0.16 -7.29
N TYR A 98 1.03 0.88 -7.88
CA TYR A 98 0.29 1.84 -8.69
C TYR A 98 1.03 2.11 -9.98
N ASP A 99 0.28 2.16 -11.08
CA ASP A 99 0.82 2.64 -12.34
C ASP A 99 0.20 3.99 -12.66
N VAL A 100 1.07 4.99 -12.86
CA VAL A 100 0.66 6.34 -13.23
C VAL A 100 1.27 6.74 -14.57
N ILE A 101 0.54 7.52 -15.35
CA ILE A 101 1.04 8.16 -16.57
C ILE A 101 1.26 9.64 -16.30
N VAL A 102 2.37 10.17 -16.82
CA VAL A 102 2.67 11.60 -16.88
C VAL A 102 3.10 11.99 -18.28
N THR A 103 2.76 13.21 -18.69
CA THR A 103 3.35 13.86 -19.87
C THR A 103 4.52 14.71 -19.40
N VAL A 104 5.72 14.38 -19.86
CA VAL A 104 6.95 14.95 -19.29
C VAL A 104 7.15 16.40 -19.75
N LYS A 105 7.35 17.31 -18.80
CA LYS A 105 7.69 18.72 -19.06
C LYS A 105 9.18 18.91 -19.35
N ASP A 106 9.56 20.09 -19.83
CA ASP A 106 10.97 20.45 -19.98
C ASP A 106 11.62 20.84 -18.63
N GLY A 107 12.71 20.17 -18.23
CA GLY A 107 13.43 20.41 -16.98
C GLY A 107 13.93 19.17 -16.24
N THR A 108 14.08 19.34 -14.92
CA THR A 108 14.55 18.30 -13.98
C THR A 108 13.59 18.24 -12.80
N PHE A 109 12.99 17.07 -12.57
CA PHE A 109 11.85 16.90 -11.67
C PHE A 109 12.13 15.81 -10.62
N PRO A 110 11.94 16.10 -9.32
CA PRO A 110 12.12 15.11 -8.28
C PRO A 110 10.92 14.16 -8.18
N LEU A 111 11.16 12.87 -8.25
CA LEU A 111 10.21 11.83 -7.86
C LEU A 111 10.51 11.45 -6.40
N VAL A 112 9.69 11.93 -5.48
CA VAL A 112 9.91 11.78 -4.04
C VAL A 112 8.95 10.74 -3.48
N ALA A 113 9.48 9.82 -2.67
CA ALA A 113 8.70 8.94 -1.81
C ALA A 113 8.98 9.31 -0.35
N LEU A 114 8.04 10.02 0.28
CA LEU A 114 8.12 10.45 1.68
C LEU A 114 7.53 9.37 2.58
N ALA A 115 8.30 8.90 3.57
CA ALA A 115 7.85 7.91 4.54
C ALA A 115 6.76 8.53 5.43
N GLU A 116 5.53 8.05 5.29
CA GLU A 116 4.38 8.69 5.90
C GLU A 116 4.45 8.61 7.44
N GLY A 117 4.25 9.76 8.09
CA GLY A 117 4.32 9.89 9.55
C GLY A 117 5.70 9.70 10.19
N LYS A 118 6.79 9.60 9.41
CA LYS A 118 8.17 9.43 9.93
C LYS A 118 9.02 10.71 9.86
N GLY A 119 8.37 11.84 9.58
CA GLY A 119 8.99 13.16 9.50
C GLY A 119 9.67 13.44 8.17
N ASN A 120 9.92 14.72 7.90
CA ASN A 120 10.32 15.18 6.56
C ASN A 120 11.67 14.59 6.10
N ARG A 121 12.58 14.20 6.98
CA ARG A 121 13.89 13.65 6.56
C ARG A 121 13.80 12.19 6.06
N ALA A 122 12.74 11.47 6.40
CA ALA A 122 12.54 10.08 6.04
C ALA A 122 11.98 9.99 4.61
N ARG A 123 12.85 9.97 3.60
CA ARG A 123 12.44 9.97 2.19
C ARG A 123 13.41 9.25 1.27
N ALA A 124 12.88 8.81 0.14
CA ALA A 124 13.64 8.35 -1.01
C ALA A 124 13.46 9.33 -2.18
N LEU A 125 14.44 9.38 -3.09
CA LEU A 125 14.44 10.28 -4.24
C LEU A 125 14.94 9.57 -5.49
N ALA A 126 14.20 9.76 -6.58
CA ALA A 126 14.68 9.62 -7.94
C ALA A 126 14.42 10.92 -8.73
N VAL A 127 14.94 11.01 -9.93
CA VAL A 127 14.85 12.22 -10.76
C VAL A 127 14.37 11.83 -12.16
N LEU A 128 13.35 12.52 -12.66
CA LEU A 128 12.99 12.51 -14.08
C LEU A 128 13.57 13.76 -14.75
N ARG A 129 14.29 13.58 -15.86
CA ARG A 129 15.06 14.67 -16.48
C ARG A 129 14.94 14.66 -18.00
N THR A 130 14.71 15.84 -18.56
CA THR A 130 14.71 16.08 -20.00
C THR A 130 15.86 17.01 -20.43
N ASP A 131 16.36 17.84 -19.51
CA ASP A 131 17.45 18.78 -19.77
C ASP A 131 18.72 18.45 -18.95
N SER A 132 19.81 18.09 -19.63
CA SER A 132 21.08 17.75 -19.00
C SER A 132 21.93 18.95 -18.54
N SER A 133 21.51 20.18 -18.80
CA SER A 133 22.20 21.40 -18.37
C SER A 133 21.80 21.85 -16.96
N LYS A 134 20.56 21.57 -16.53
CA LYS A 134 20.06 21.94 -15.20
C LYS A 134 20.55 20.99 -14.11
N GLY A 135 20.99 21.52 -12.97
CA GLY A 135 21.43 20.72 -11.82
C GLY A 135 20.37 19.73 -11.31
N LEU A 136 20.81 18.72 -10.54
CA LEU A 136 19.89 17.80 -9.87
C LEU A 136 19.23 18.48 -8.66
N PRO A 137 17.99 18.11 -8.30
CA PRO A 137 17.33 18.62 -7.10
C PRO A 137 18.11 18.26 -5.83
N SER A 138 17.94 19.05 -4.77
CA SER A 138 18.48 18.70 -3.45
C SER A 138 17.96 17.33 -2.98
N PRO A 139 18.78 16.50 -2.32
CA PRO A 139 18.32 15.27 -1.67
C PRO A 139 17.16 15.48 -0.66
N SER A 140 17.01 16.71 -0.14
CA SER A 140 15.94 17.12 0.78
C SER A 140 14.77 17.84 0.10
N VAL A 141 14.71 17.86 -1.24
CA VAL A 141 13.67 18.57 -1.99
C VAL A 141 12.27 18.04 -1.64
N HIS A 142 11.35 18.95 -1.36
CA HIS A 142 9.96 18.64 -1.02
C HIS A 142 9.02 19.25 -2.07
N PRO A 143 8.58 18.48 -3.08
CA PRO A 143 7.61 18.98 -4.06
C PRO A 143 6.25 19.24 -3.37
N ALA A 144 5.59 20.34 -3.76
CA ALA A 144 4.31 20.76 -3.18
C ALA A 144 3.19 19.70 -3.38
N GLU A 145 3.30 18.92 -4.46
CA GLU A 145 2.38 17.83 -4.79
C GLU A 145 2.28 16.76 -3.69
N LEU A 146 3.31 16.58 -2.85
CA LEU A 146 3.23 15.65 -1.72
C LEU A 146 2.15 16.04 -0.70
N ASP A 147 1.83 17.32 -0.60
CA ASP A 147 0.81 17.87 0.30
C ASP A 147 -0.48 18.24 -0.45
N GLY A 148 -0.57 17.85 -1.74
CA GLY A 148 -1.71 18.08 -2.61
C GLY A 148 -2.80 17.02 -2.50
N ALA A 149 -3.62 16.93 -3.54
CA ALA A 149 -4.73 15.99 -3.60
C ALA A 149 -4.24 14.53 -3.68
N LEU A 150 -4.89 13.68 -2.89
CA LEU A 150 -4.67 12.24 -2.86
C LEU A 150 -5.98 11.52 -3.12
N VAL A 151 -5.92 10.50 -3.96
CA VAL A 151 -7.08 9.67 -4.30
C VAL A 151 -6.93 8.33 -3.60
N PRO A 152 -7.78 8.01 -2.61
CA PRO A 152 -7.70 6.73 -1.93
C PRO A 152 -8.14 5.62 -2.87
N ALA A 153 -7.53 4.43 -2.72
CA ALA A 153 -7.82 3.26 -3.54
C ALA A 153 -9.31 3.01 -3.76
N ARG A 154 -10.13 3.11 -2.70
CA ARG A 154 -11.59 2.93 -2.72
C ARG A 154 -12.38 3.85 -3.65
N ARG A 155 -11.76 4.91 -4.20
CA ARG A 155 -12.39 5.84 -5.15
C ARG A 155 -11.93 5.59 -6.60
N LEU A 156 -11.05 4.62 -6.82
CA LEU A 156 -10.59 4.26 -8.16
C LEU A 156 -11.52 3.21 -8.76
N ALA A 157 -12.44 3.61 -9.63
CA ALA A 157 -13.34 2.68 -10.31
C ALA A 157 -12.52 1.68 -11.14
N PRO A 158 -12.78 0.36 -11.05
CA PRO A 158 -12.12 -0.62 -11.89
C PRO A 158 -12.53 -0.41 -13.36
N ALA A 159 -11.63 -0.67 -14.30
CA ALA A 159 -12.06 -0.78 -15.70
C ALA A 159 -13.05 -1.94 -15.85
N GLU A 160 -14.01 -1.81 -16.76
CA GLU A 160 -15.08 -2.81 -16.98
C GLU A 160 -14.53 -4.23 -17.15
N SER A 161 -13.41 -4.38 -17.89
CA SER A 161 -12.76 -5.66 -18.16
C SER A 161 -12.26 -6.42 -16.92
N VAL A 162 -12.12 -5.75 -15.78
CA VAL A 162 -11.62 -6.35 -14.53
C VAL A 162 -12.57 -6.16 -13.36
N ALA A 163 -13.68 -5.44 -13.56
CA ALA A 163 -14.71 -5.23 -12.55
C ALA A 163 -15.33 -6.56 -12.15
N PHE A 164 -15.60 -6.71 -10.85
CA PHE A 164 -16.35 -7.86 -10.35
C PHE A 164 -17.82 -7.72 -10.76
N SER A 165 -18.44 -8.83 -11.15
CA SER A 165 -19.89 -8.86 -11.37
C SER A 165 -20.65 -8.51 -10.09
N ASP A 166 -21.79 -7.82 -10.23
CA ASP A 166 -22.72 -7.55 -9.13
C ASP A 166 -23.42 -8.86 -8.70
N ARG A 167 -22.76 -9.59 -7.80
CA ARG A 167 -23.21 -10.86 -7.24
C ARG A 167 -23.15 -10.75 -5.73
N ARG A 168 -24.22 -11.18 -5.04
CA ARG A 168 -24.24 -11.28 -3.58
C ARG A 168 -23.26 -12.35 -3.09
N PRO A 169 -22.60 -12.16 -1.93
CA PRO A 169 -21.74 -13.19 -1.38
C PRO A 169 -22.55 -14.41 -0.94
N ASP A 170 -22.04 -15.60 -1.26
CA ASP A 170 -22.56 -16.87 -0.75
C ASP A 170 -22.08 -17.14 0.68
N ARG A 171 -20.96 -16.51 1.07
CA ARG A 171 -20.33 -16.65 2.37
C ARG A 171 -19.82 -15.32 2.88
N GLU A 172 -20.04 -15.06 4.16
CA GLU A 172 -19.37 -13.98 4.89
C GLU A 172 -18.34 -14.55 5.87
N ILE A 173 -17.17 -13.95 5.90
CA ILE A 173 -16.11 -14.18 6.88
C ILE A 173 -15.86 -12.87 7.60
N ARG A 174 -15.81 -12.91 8.93
CA ARG A 174 -15.48 -11.75 9.76
C ARG A 174 -14.25 -12.07 10.58
N ILE A 175 -13.28 -11.17 10.55
CA ILE A 175 -12.01 -11.30 11.26
C ILE A 175 -11.76 -9.98 11.99
N ARG A 176 -11.25 -10.04 13.21
CA ARG A 176 -10.82 -8.87 13.97
C ARG A 176 -9.31 -8.83 14.10
N ALA A 177 -8.68 -7.75 13.66
CA ALA A 177 -7.28 -7.49 13.98
C ALA A 177 -7.16 -7.00 15.43
N THR A 178 -6.22 -7.61 16.17
CA THR A 178 -5.99 -7.37 17.60
C THR A 178 -4.49 -7.23 17.87
N GLY A 179 -4.15 -6.68 19.04
CA GLY A 179 -2.76 -6.48 19.46
C GLY A 179 -2.45 -5.01 19.71
N ASN A 180 -1.25 -4.73 20.20
CA ASN A 180 -0.79 -3.39 20.50
C ASN A 180 0.75 -3.31 20.53
N MET A 181 1.28 -2.08 20.55
CA MET A 181 2.73 -1.83 20.57
C MET A 181 3.43 -2.22 21.88
N LYS A 182 2.69 -2.33 23.00
CA LYS A 182 3.28 -2.63 24.31
C LYS A 182 3.62 -4.12 24.43
N GLU A 183 2.65 -4.98 24.14
CA GLU A 183 2.79 -6.45 24.22
C GLU A 183 3.32 -7.04 22.90
N TYR A 184 3.26 -6.28 21.80
CA TYR A 184 3.68 -6.68 20.46
C TYR A 184 3.08 -8.00 19.95
N ASN A 185 1.83 -8.26 20.34
CA ASN A 185 1.07 -9.48 20.06
C ASN A 185 0.06 -9.28 18.93
N TRP A 186 0.53 -8.87 17.75
CA TRP A 186 -0.34 -8.64 16.60
C TRP A 186 -0.94 -9.95 16.11
N GLN A 187 -2.28 -10.02 16.06
CA GLN A 187 -3.03 -11.26 15.87
C GLN A 187 -4.34 -11.02 15.13
N PHE A 188 -4.95 -12.11 14.67
CA PHE A 188 -6.37 -12.15 14.31
C PHE A 188 -7.17 -12.87 15.39
N ASP A 189 -8.33 -12.31 15.74
CA ASP A 189 -9.32 -12.86 16.67
C ASP A 189 -8.78 -13.24 18.06
N HIS A 190 -7.76 -12.51 18.55
CA HIS A 190 -7.04 -12.83 19.80
C HIS A 190 -6.42 -14.24 19.83
N GLN A 191 -6.15 -14.83 18.67
CA GLN A 191 -5.56 -16.15 18.55
C GLN A 191 -4.14 -16.06 18.02
N SER A 192 -3.24 -16.85 18.61
CA SER A 192 -1.93 -17.10 18.02
C SER A 192 -2.10 -17.82 16.68
N TYR A 193 -1.30 -17.42 15.70
CA TYR A 193 -1.31 -18.05 14.39
C TYR A 193 -0.99 -19.55 14.49
N SER A 194 -1.81 -20.36 13.80
CA SER A 194 -1.59 -21.79 13.58
C SER A 194 -2.08 -22.17 12.19
N THR A 195 -1.36 -23.05 11.50
CA THR A 195 -1.73 -23.61 10.19
C THR A 195 -2.92 -24.59 10.26
N ASP A 196 -3.29 -25.03 11.47
CA ASP A 196 -4.45 -25.87 11.71
C ASP A 196 -5.75 -25.05 11.72
N HIS A 197 -5.67 -23.75 12.04
CA HIS A 197 -6.80 -22.84 12.07
C HIS A 197 -6.99 -22.23 10.68
N ARG A 198 -8.12 -22.56 10.05
CA ARG A 198 -8.39 -22.16 8.67
C ARG A 198 -9.79 -21.60 8.55
N HIS A 199 -9.95 -20.55 7.74
CA HIS A 199 -11.25 -20.07 7.31
C HIS A 199 -11.68 -20.87 6.08
N PRO A 200 -12.70 -21.74 6.20
CA PRO A 200 -13.01 -22.68 5.13
C PRO A 200 -13.89 -22.03 4.06
N VAL A 201 -13.55 -22.23 2.79
CA VAL A 201 -14.35 -21.82 1.61
C VAL A 201 -14.64 -23.02 0.71
N ARG A 202 -15.65 -22.92 -0.16
CA ARG A 202 -15.84 -23.89 -1.25
C ARG A 202 -15.52 -23.24 -2.59
N GLN A 203 -15.00 -24.05 -3.51
CA GLN A 203 -14.74 -23.59 -4.87
C GLN A 203 -16.04 -23.07 -5.52
N GLY A 204 -15.96 -21.91 -6.18
CA GLY A 204 -17.06 -21.25 -6.87
C GLY A 204 -17.91 -20.30 -6.01
N GLU A 205 -17.71 -20.26 -4.69
CA GLU A 205 -18.38 -19.30 -3.80
C GLU A 205 -17.80 -17.88 -4.00
N ARG A 206 -18.67 -16.87 -4.05
CA ARG A 206 -18.33 -15.46 -3.81
C ARG A 206 -18.25 -15.25 -2.32
N VAL A 207 -17.09 -14.83 -1.82
CA VAL A 207 -16.83 -14.69 -0.39
C VAL A 207 -16.64 -13.22 -0.06
N ARG A 208 -17.44 -12.71 0.89
CA ARG A 208 -17.24 -11.40 1.50
C ARG A 208 -16.41 -11.53 2.76
N LEU A 209 -15.28 -10.85 2.80
CA LEU A 209 -14.45 -10.74 3.99
C LEU A 209 -14.60 -9.35 4.60
N THR A 210 -14.98 -9.30 5.87
CA THR A 210 -14.98 -8.08 6.68
C THR A 210 -13.88 -8.18 7.73
N LEU A 211 -12.84 -7.38 7.57
CA LEU A 211 -11.78 -7.25 8.55
C LEU A 211 -12.01 -6.00 9.40
N ILE A 212 -12.20 -6.20 10.70
CA ILE A 212 -12.41 -5.14 11.68
C ILE A 212 -11.07 -4.85 12.34
N ASN A 213 -10.54 -3.65 12.18
CA ASN A 213 -9.35 -3.26 12.89
C ASN A 213 -9.72 -2.80 14.31
N GLY A 214 -9.44 -3.63 15.30
CA GLY A 214 -9.66 -3.31 16.72
C GLY A 214 -8.44 -2.67 17.40
N THR A 215 -7.42 -2.28 16.64
CA THR A 215 -6.16 -1.74 17.15
C THR A 215 -6.03 -0.25 16.85
N ASP A 216 -5.07 0.40 17.51
CA ASP A 216 -4.72 1.81 17.27
C ASP A 216 -3.74 2.01 16.09
N MET A 217 -3.37 0.93 15.39
CA MET A 217 -2.48 0.94 14.24
C MET A 217 -3.25 0.63 12.96
N TRP A 218 -2.84 1.23 11.85
CA TRP A 218 -3.31 0.84 10.52
C TRP A 218 -2.60 -0.44 10.06
N HIS A 219 -3.23 -1.20 9.16
CA HIS A 219 -2.66 -2.45 8.63
C HIS A 219 -2.94 -2.58 7.13
N PRO A 220 -1.93 -2.80 6.27
CA PRO A 220 -2.17 -3.26 4.92
C PRO A 220 -2.48 -4.76 4.94
N ILE A 221 -3.67 -5.17 4.55
CA ILE A 221 -4.10 -6.56 4.54
C ILE A 221 -3.93 -7.12 3.14
N HIS A 222 -3.18 -8.21 3.02
CA HIS A 222 -2.90 -8.91 1.78
C HIS A 222 -3.50 -10.32 1.78
N LEU A 223 -4.11 -10.71 0.66
CA LEU A 223 -4.64 -12.05 0.43
C LEU A 223 -3.88 -12.74 -0.71
N HIS A 224 -3.35 -13.92 -0.43
CA HIS A 224 -2.65 -14.73 -1.42
C HIS A 224 -3.63 -15.45 -2.36
N GLY A 225 -3.15 -15.76 -3.56
CA GLY A 225 -3.84 -16.61 -4.55
C GLY A 225 -5.11 -16.03 -5.15
N HIS A 226 -5.55 -14.85 -4.70
CA HIS A 226 -6.78 -14.20 -5.13
C HIS A 226 -6.55 -12.71 -5.26
N THR A 227 -7.50 -12.07 -5.93
CA THR A 227 -7.70 -10.63 -5.88
C THR A 227 -9.13 -10.37 -5.45
N PHE A 228 -9.40 -9.17 -4.97
CA PHE A 228 -10.68 -8.82 -4.39
C PHE A 228 -11.15 -7.44 -4.86
N ALA A 229 -12.46 -7.27 -4.93
CA ALA A 229 -13.08 -5.96 -5.10
C ALA A 229 -13.34 -5.33 -3.72
N LEU A 230 -13.00 -4.06 -3.54
CA LEU A 230 -13.38 -3.28 -2.36
C LEU A 230 -14.88 -2.98 -2.38
N THR A 231 -15.62 -3.38 -1.34
CA THR A 231 -17.10 -3.32 -1.29
C THR A 231 -17.63 -2.74 0.03
N GLY A 232 -16.80 -1.98 0.74
CA GLY A 232 -17.19 -1.23 1.92
C GLY A 232 -18.01 0.03 1.60
N ILE A 233 -18.24 0.84 2.61
CA ILE A 233 -18.97 2.11 2.47
C ILE A 233 -18.14 3.07 1.60
N ASP A 234 -18.78 3.65 0.59
CA ASP A 234 -18.21 4.53 -0.44
C ASP A 234 -17.22 3.87 -1.41
N ASP A 235 -17.02 2.56 -1.31
CA ASP A 235 -16.12 1.85 -2.21
C ASP A 235 -16.79 1.65 -3.58
N VAL A 236 -16.01 1.80 -4.65
CA VAL A 236 -16.48 1.69 -6.03
C VAL A 236 -16.08 0.39 -6.73
N GLY A 237 -15.76 -0.66 -5.96
CA GLY A 237 -15.41 -1.97 -6.52
C GLY A 237 -13.97 -2.11 -7.00
N THR A 238 -13.06 -1.23 -6.57
CA THR A 238 -11.64 -1.28 -6.93
C THR A 238 -11.04 -2.66 -6.72
N ARG A 239 -10.45 -3.25 -7.77
CA ARG A 239 -9.84 -4.58 -7.73
C ARG A 239 -8.39 -4.51 -7.26
N LYS A 240 -8.07 -5.20 -6.16
CA LYS A 240 -6.79 -5.16 -5.46
C LYS A 240 -6.41 -6.54 -4.89
N ASP A 241 -5.20 -6.66 -4.38
CA ASP A 241 -4.80 -7.80 -3.53
C ASP A 241 -4.27 -7.36 -2.17
N THR A 242 -4.04 -6.06 -1.98
CA THR A 242 -3.59 -5.47 -0.72
C THR A 242 -4.33 -4.17 -0.46
N ALA A 243 -4.90 -3.99 0.73
CA ALA A 243 -5.60 -2.75 1.07
C ALA A 243 -5.43 -2.36 2.54
N ILE A 244 -5.36 -1.05 2.79
CA ILE A 244 -5.25 -0.49 4.14
C ILE A 244 -6.58 -0.66 4.89
N VAL A 245 -6.51 -1.14 6.13
CA VAL A 245 -7.54 -0.91 7.15
C VAL A 245 -7.03 0.09 8.18
N LEU A 246 -7.78 1.18 8.37
CA LEU A 246 -7.44 2.22 9.36
C LEU A 246 -7.85 1.80 10.79
N PRO A 247 -7.23 2.36 11.84
CA PRO A 247 -7.61 2.14 13.23
C PRO A 247 -9.11 2.28 13.47
N HIS A 248 -9.70 1.32 14.19
CA HIS A 248 -11.13 1.32 14.54
C HIS A 248 -12.10 1.36 13.35
N ARG A 249 -11.63 1.00 12.14
CA ARG A 249 -12.43 0.92 10.92
C ARG A 249 -12.53 -0.52 10.41
N LYS A 250 -13.32 -0.69 9.35
CA LYS A 250 -13.50 -1.96 8.67
C LYS A 250 -12.97 -1.86 7.25
N LEU A 251 -12.29 -2.90 6.81
CA LEU A 251 -12.03 -3.19 5.40
C LEU A 251 -13.01 -4.29 5.00
N VAL A 252 -13.78 -4.05 3.93
CA VAL A 252 -14.74 -5.02 3.41
C VAL A 252 -14.42 -5.25 1.94
N PHE A 253 -14.21 -6.51 1.58
CA PHE A 253 -13.94 -6.86 0.20
C PHE A 253 -14.55 -8.20 -0.17
N ASP A 254 -14.79 -8.38 -1.46
CA ASP A 254 -15.33 -9.59 -2.03
C ASP A 254 -14.29 -10.24 -2.96
N PHE A 255 -14.12 -11.56 -2.85
CA PHE A 255 -13.30 -12.36 -3.78
C PHE A 255 -14.08 -13.59 -4.24
N ASP A 256 -13.74 -14.11 -5.42
CA ASP A 256 -14.26 -15.37 -5.93
C ASP A 256 -13.31 -16.51 -5.50
N ALA A 257 -13.82 -17.53 -4.84
CA ALA A 257 -13.03 -18.70 -4.44
C ALA A 257 -12.83 -19.65 -5.63
N ASP A 258 -11.97 -19.28 -6.59
CA ASP A 258 -11.74 -19.98 -7.86
C ASP A 258 -10.39 -20.71 -7.96
N ASN A 259 -9.57 -20.66 -6.90
CA ASN A 259 -8.20 -21.16 -6.88
C ASN A 259 -7.98 -22.14 -5.71
N PRO A 260 -8.35 -23.43 -5.86
CA PRO A 260 -8.27 -24.42 -4.78
C PRO A 260 -6.87 -24.57 -4.16
N GLY A 261 -6.77 -24.35 -2.85
CA GLY A 261 -5.51 -24.43 -2.13
C GLY A 261 -5.59 -23.98 -0.68
N LEU A 262 -4.43 -23.70 -0.10
CA LEU A 262 -4.29 -23.01 1.18
C LEU A 262 -3.61 -21.67 0.90
N TRP A 263 -4.28 -20.58 1.26
CA TRP A 263 -3.82 -19.23 0.95
C TRP A 263 -3.73 -18.39 2.20
N MET A 264 -2.63 -17.66 2.36
CA MET A 264 -2.45 -16.80 3.50
C MET A 264 -3.26 -15.51 3.35
N LEU A 265 -3.86 -15.07 4.45
CA LEU A 265 -4.34 -13.71 4.65
C LEU A 265 -3.52 -13.12 5.78
N HIS A 266 -2.84 -12.00 5.56
CA HIS A 266 -2.00 -11.41 6.60
C HIS A 266 -1.84 -9.90 6.48
N CYS A 267 -1.40 -9.28 7.57
CA CYS A 267 -0.87 -7.92 7.52
C CYS A 267 0.46 -7.92 6.75
N HIS A 268 0.64 -6.97 5.83
CA HIS A 268 1.87 -6.81 5.05
C HIS A 268 2.86 -5.84 5.71
N ASN A 269 2.59 -5.42 6.95
CA ASN A 269 3.67 -5.00 7.85
C ASN A 269 4.37 -6.28 8.32
N GLN A 270 5.61 -6.48 7.85
CA GLN A 270 6.38 -7.70 8.10
C GLN A 270 6.44 -8.03 9.58
N TYR A 271 6.68 -7.02 10.43
CA TYR A 271 6.82 -7.23 11.86
C TYR A 271 5.50 -7.63 12.55
N HIS A 272 4.36 -7.11 12.08
CA HIS A 272 3.04 -7.55 12.57
C HIS A 272 2.74 -8.98 12.11
N SER A 273 3.13 -9.30 10.89
CA SER A 273 2.93 -10.61 10.28
C SER A 273 3.76 -11.68 11.01
N GLU A 274 5.04 -11.40 11.28
CA GLU A 274 5.96 -12.29 12.00
C GLU A 274 5.56 -12.50 13.46
N SER A 275 4.88 -11.54 14.09
CA SER A 275 4.32 -11.72 15.43
C SER A 275 2.96 -12.44 15.47
N GLY A 276 2.38 -12.74 14.30
CA GLY A 276 1.20 -13.60 14.20
C GLY A 276 -0.08 -12.98 13.62
N MET A 277 -0.05 -11.77 13.01
CA MET A 277 -1.23 -11.19 12.34
C MET A 277 -1.42 -11.83 10.96
N MET A 278 -1.71 -13.13 10.98
CA MET A 278 -1.84 -14.01 9.82
C MET A 278 -2.92 -15.05 10.09
N THR A 279 -3.55 -15.54 9.04
CA THR A 279 -4.46 -16.69 9.06
C THR A 279 -4.44 -17.38 7.70
N VAL A 280 -5.08 -18.54 7.61
CA VAL A 280 -5.15 -19.34 6.39
C VAL A 280 -6.59 -19.39 5.89
N LEU A 281 -6.80 -19.02 4.63
CA LEU A 281 -7.97 -19.37 3.85
C LEU A 281 -7.77 -20.78 3.27
N GLY A 282 -8.71 -21.69 3.52
CA GLY A 282 -8.59 -23.09 3.09
C GLY A 282 -9.80 -23.59 2.32
N TYR A 283 -9.57 -24.22 1.18
CA TYR A 283 -10.64 -24.85 0.41
C TYR A 283 -11.07 -26.17 1.09
N ARG A 284 -12.38 -26.34 1.25
CA ARG A 284 -12.98 -27.60 1.68
C ARG A 284 -12.75 -28.65 0.59
N LYS A 285 -12.34 -29.85 1.01
CA LYS A 285 -12.35 -31.03 0.16
C LYS A 285 -13.78 -31.47 -0.14
#